data_AF-A0A0D8FVZ8-F1
#
_entry.id   AF-A0A0D8FVZ8-F1
#
_cell.length_a   1.000
_cell.length_b   1.000
_cell.length_c   1.000
_cell.angle_alpha   90.00
_cell.angle_beta   90.00
_cell.angle_gamma   90.00
#
_symmetry.space_group_name_H-M   'P 1'
#
loop_
_entity.id
_entity.type
_entity.pdbx_description
1 polymer ?
#
loop_
_entity_poly.entity_id
_entity_poly.type
_entity_poly.pdbx_seq_one_letter_code
_entity_poly.pdbx_strand_id
1 'polypeptide(L)' 'MSTTIRVSKETRNRFARLAASTGRPMTVLLDEAADALERRVFFSQLTNRYSELRDDPEAWSEVQEERTIEGIALHDQSK' A
#
# COMPACT_ATOMS: atom_id res chain seq x y z
N MET A 1 -1.41 -9.80 -21.73
CA MET A 1 -2.49 -9.26 -22.58
C MET A 1 -2.43 -7.74 -22.53
N SER A 2 -2.71 -7.02 -23.62
CA SER A 2 -2.72 -5.55 -23.66
C SER A 2 -4.15 -5.03 -23.79
N THR A 3 -4.47 -3.96 -23.08
CA THR A 3 -5.74 -3.22 -23.18
C THR A 3 -5.47 -1.73 -23.39
N THR A 4 -6.43 -1.00 -23.95
CA THR A 4 -6.30 0.44 -24.23
C THR A 4 -7.21 1.22 -23.30
N ILE A 5 -6.63 2.08 -22.46
CA ILE A 5 -7.37 2.99 -21.57
C ILE A 5 -7.35 4.41 -22.13
N ARG A 6 -8.49 5.11 -22.03
CA ARG A 6 -8.56 6.54 -22.36
C ARG A 6 -8.11 7.36 -21.16
N VAL A 7 -7.15 8.25 -21.38
CA VAL A 7 -6.61 9.18 -20.37
C VAL A 7 -6.52 10.58 -20.96
N SER A 8 -6.40 11.59 -20.11
CA SER A 8 -6.13 12.96 -20.56
C SER A 8 -4.78 13.03 -21.31
N LYS A 9 -4.68 13.97 -22.25
CA LYS A 9 -3.42 14.22 -22.98
C LYS A 9 -2.29 14.59 -22.03
N GLU A 10 -2.61 15.30 -20.95
CA GLU A 10 -1.65 15.67 -19.91
C GLU A 10 -1.08 14.45 -19.19
N THR A 11 -1.92 13.52 -18.73
CA THR A 11 -1.49 12.29 -18.06
C THR A 11 -0.61 11.45 -18.98
N ARG A 12 -1.03 11.26 -20.24
CA ARG A 12 -0.21 10.56 -21.24
C ARG A 12 1.18 11.20 -21.39
N ASN A 13 1.23 12.52 -21.51
CA ASN A 13 2.49 13.26 -21.66
C ASN A 13 3.37 13.16 -20.41
N ARG A 14 2.77 13.14 -19.22
CA ARG A 14 3.49 12.96 -17.95
C ARG A 14 4.17 11.59 -17.90
N PHE A 15 3.45 10.52 -18.21
CA PHE A 15 4.02 9.17 -18.27
C PHE A 15 5.05 9.01 -19.40
N ALA A 16 4.84 9.67 -20.55
CA ALA A 16 5.84 9.67 -21.62
C ALA A 16 7.17 10.32 -21.18
N ARG A 17 7.12 11.44 -20.44
CA ARG A 17 8.32 12.08 -19.88
C ARG A 17 9.00 11.18 -18.84
N LEU A 18 8.23 10.55 -17.97
CA LEU A 18 8.77 9.62 -16.97
C LEU A 18 9.42 8.40 -17.61
N ALA A 19 8.82 7.84 -18.66
CA ALA A 19 9.40 6.76 -19.45
C ALA A 19 10.73 7.17 -20.08
N ALA A 20 10.78 8.36 -20.70
CA ALA A 20 12.00 8.90 -21.28
C ALA A 20 13.11 9.15 -20.25
N SER A 21 12.77 9.65 -19.05
CA SER A 21 13.77 9.92 -18.00
C SER A 21 14.26 8.67 -17.28
N THR A 22 13.42 7.63 -17.18
CA THR A 22 13.76 6.39 -16.46
C THR A 22 14.31 5.30 -17.39
N GLY A 23 14.16 5.45 -18.70
CA GLY A 23 14.49 4.41 -19.69
C GLY A 23 13.54 3.22 -19.67
N ARG A 24 12.39 3.35 -19.00
CA ARG A 24 11.43 2.25 -18.77
C ARG A 24 10.17 2.42 -19.62
N PRO A 25 9.52 1.32 -20.05
CA PRO A 25 8.27 1.41 -20.80
C PRO A 25 7.16 2.11 -20.00
N MET A 26 6.31 2.88 -20.68
CA MET A 26 5.16 3.54 -20.05
C MET A 26 4.21 2.57 -19.33
N THR A 27 4.04 1.35 -19.86
CA THR A 27 3.18 0.32 -19.25
C THR A 27 3.70 -0.10 -17.89
N VAL A 28 5.00 -0.32 -17.75
CA VAL A 28 5.63 -0.69 -16.48
C VAL A 28 5.45 0.41 -15.44
N LEU A 29 5.59 1.68 -15.85
CA LEU A 29 5.35 2.81 -14.95
C LEU A 29 3.87 2.95 -14.55
N LEU A 30 2.95 2.58 -15.44
CA LEU A 30 1.51 2.56 -15.11
C LEU A 30 1.20 1.44 -14.11
N ASP A 31 1.77 0.26 -14.29
CA ASP A 31 1.61 -0.88 -13.37
C ASP A 31 2.14 -0.50 -11.98
N GLU A 32 3.33 0.10 -11.89
CA GLU A 32 3.87 0.58 -10.61
C GLU A 32 3.04 1.68 -9.96
N ALA A 33 2.49 2.59 -10.77
CA ALA A 33 1.61 3.63 -10.26
C ALA A 33 0.29 3.05 -9.71
N ALA A 34 -0.25 2.01 -10.36
CA ALA A 34 -1.42 1.29 -9.89
C ALA A 34 -1.11 0.57 -8.57
N ASP A 35 -0.04 -0.22 -8.52
CA ASP A 35 0.44 -0.89 -7.32
C ASP A 35 0.62 0.07 -6.14
N ALA A 36 1.25 1.22 -6.38
CA ALA A 36 1.49 2.23 -5.34
C ALA A 36 0.17 2.83 -4.85
N LEU A 37 -0.79 3.07 -5.74
CA LEU A 37 -2.11 3.56 -5.39
C LEU A 37 -2.89 2.52 -4.57
N GLU A 38 -2.87 1.25 -4.98
CA GLU A 38 -3.52 0.15 -4.27
C GLU A 38 -2.98 -0.01 -2.85
N ARG A 39 -1.64 -0.05 -2.70
CA ARG A 39 -1.00 -0.10 -1.37
C ARG A 39 -1.43 1.10 -0.52
N ARG A 40 -1.44 2.31 -1.08
CA ARG A 40 -1.84 3.52 -0.34
C ARG A 40 -3.30 3.44 0.12
N VAL A 41 -4.21 3.01 -0.76
CA VAL A 41 -5.63 2.86 -0.42
C VAL A 41 -5.81 1.81 0.67
N PHE A 42 -5.16 0.65 0.52
CA PHE A 42 -5.19 -0.41 1.52
C PHE A 42 -4.71 0.07 2.89
N PHE A 43 -3.51 0.67 2.97
CA PHE A 43 -2.97 1.14 4.25
C PHE A 43 -3.79 2.28 4.86
N SER A 44 -4.39 3.15 4.05
CA SER A 44 -5.31 4.18 4.55
C SER A 44 -6.55 3.57 5.19
N GLN A 45 -7.14 2.55 4.57
CA GLN A 45 -8.30 1.86 5.12
C GLN A 45 -7.93 1.09 6.39
N LEU A 46 -6.82 0.35 6.37
CA LEU A 46 -6.32 -0.37 7.53
C LEU A 46 -6.09 0.57 8.71
N THR A 47 -5.42 1.70 8.47
CA THR A 47 -5.14 2.70 9.52
C THR A 47 -6.43 3.26 10.09
N ASN A 48 -7.41 3.62 9.25
CA ASN A 48 -8.70 4.13 9.72
C ASN A 48 -9.42 3.10 10.61
N ARG A 49 -9.47 1.84 10.18
CA ARG A 49 -10.08 0.76 10.98
C ARG A 49 -9.34 0.50 12.28
N TYR A 50 -8.01 0.61 12.29
CA TYR A 50 -7.22 0.50 13.52
C TYR A 50 -7.46 1.68 14.47
N SER A 51 -7.68 2.88 13.95
CA SER A 51 -8.07 4.04 14.77
C SER A 51 -9.45 3.83 15.39
N GLU A 52 -10.44 3.38 14.62
CA GLU A 52 -11.77 3.03 15.14
C GLU A 52 -11.68 1.93 16.21
N LEU A 53 -10.82 0.93 16.02
CA LEU A 53 -10.58 -0.13 17.00
C LEU A 53 -9.94 0.38 18.29
N ARG A 54 -9.06 1.39 18.21
CA ARG A 54 -8.44 2.03 19.39
C ARG A 54 -9.43 2.84 20.21
N ASP A 55 -10.47 3.35 19.58
CA ASP A 55 -11.53 4.12 20.26
C ASP A 55 -12.51 3.20 21.01
N ASP A 56 -12.43 1.87 20.80
CA ASP A 56 -13.14 0.84 21.56
C ASP A 56 -12.23 0.22 22.64
N PRO A 57 -12.39 0.59 23.93
CA PRO A 57 -11.48 0.13 24.98
C PRO A 57 -11.49 -1.38 25.24
N GLU A 58 -12.62 -2.05 25.01
CA GLU A 58 -12.76 -3.49 25.23
C GLU A 58 -12.02 -4.24 24.13
N ALA A 59 -12.33 -3.94 22.87
CA ALA A 59 -11.66 -4.55 21.72
C ALA A 59 -10.17 -4.19 21.65
N TRP A 60 -9.79 -2.97 22.07
CA TRP A 60 -8.39 -2.57 22.13
C TRP A 60 -7.60 -3.35 23.18
N SER A 61 -8.20 -3.69 24.32
CA SER A 61 -7.56 -4.49 25.36
C SER A 61 -7.18 -5.88 24.84
N GLU A 62 -8.05 -6.54 24.07
CA GLU A 62 -7.76 -7.85 23.46
C GLU A 62 -6.55 -7.77 22.52
N VAL A 63 -6.47 -6.74 21.68
CA VAL A 63 -5.32 -6.52 20.78
C VAL A 63 -4.03 -6.29 21.58
N GLN A 64 -4.08 -5.52 22.67
CA GLN A 64 -2.89 -5.28 23.50
C GLN A 64 -2.41 -6.54 24.19
N GLU A 65 -3.32 -7.40 24.65
CA GLU A 65 -2.98 -8.70 25.22
C GLU A 65 -2.31 -9.61 24.19
N GLU A 66 -2.89 -9.73 22.98
CA GLU A 66 -2.30 -10.46 21.86
C GLU A 66 -0.89 -9.94 21.55
N ARG A 67 -0.71 -8.62 21.38
CA ARG A 67 0.59 -8.00 21.09
C ARG A 67 1.62 -8.24 22.17
N THR A 68 1.19 -8.32 23.43
CA THR A 68 2.08 -8.61 24.55
C THR A 68 2.59 -10.05 24.48
N ILE A 69 1.71 -11.00 24.15
CA ILE A 69 2.08 -12.42 23.98
C ILE A 69 2.99 -12.58 22.76
N GLU A 70 2.63 -12.00 21.61
CA GLU A 70 3.45 -12.04 20.39
C GLU A 70 4.83 -11.42 20.57
N GLY A 71 4.92 -10.33 21.34
CA GLY A 71 6.18 -9.64 21.62
C GLY A 71 7.24 -10.53 22.26
N ILE A 72 6.84 -11.59 22.96
CA ILE A 72 7.76 -12.59 23.54
C ILE A 72 8.57 -13.29 22.45
N ALA A 73 7.95 -13.56 21.29
CA ALA A 73 8.58 -14.25 20.16
C ALA A 73 9.52 -13.35 19.33
N LEU A 74 9.52 -12.02 19.55
CA LEU A 74 10.35 -11.08 18.77
C LEU A 74 11.86 -11.35 18.91
N HIS A 75 12.28 -11.91 20.05
CA HIS A 75 13.68 -12.23 20.33
C HIS A 75 14.10 -13.64 19.92
N ASP A 76 13.16 -14.46 19.43
CA ASP A 76 13.48 -15.81 19.01
C ASP A 76 14.23 -15.76 17.66
N GLN A 77 15.46 -16.26 17.65
CA GLN A 77 16.26 -16.30 16.42
C GLN A 77 15.95 -17.59 15.67
N SER A 78 15.51 -17.44 14.42
CA SER A 78 15.43 -18.57 13.49
C SER A 78 16.82 -19.18 13.32
N LYS A 79 17.01 -20.42 13.75
CA LYS A 79 18.26 -21.18 13.54
C LYS A 79 18.46 -21.57 12.08
#